data_AF-A0A6A3Z6C6-F1
#
_entry.id   AF-A0A6A3Z6C6-F1
#
_cell.length_a   1.000
_cell.length_b   1.000
_cell.length_c   1.000
_cell.angle_alpha   90.00
_cell.angle_beta   90.00
_cell.angle_gamma   90.00
#
_symmetry.space_group_name_H-M   'P 1'
#
loop_
_entity.id
_entity.type
_entity.pdbx_description
1 polymer ?
#
loop_
_entity_poly.entity_id
_entity_poly.type
_entity_poly.pdbx_seq_one_letter_code
_entity_poly.pdbx_strand_id
1 'polypeptide(L)'
;MPYLRKDYYGGGAVKSILASRNFTVPRGLDDKDESTRFADGTQSFLSILALRHGLEQVEKLGMNNISAHTASLRALLMEKLTLLKHWNNRPICEIYGNGVKTKQQGPIVACNFLRADGSYVGYSEVHKLAEIHNIHLRTGCFCNPGACQHYLGLKESDLMSNIAAGHVCGDDIDVVNGLPTGAVRLSLGYMSTFEDVEAFTEFASKYFVCRTAPATLVRSIPSSNPSRTPSKGPYLCKLTLFPVKSCAGMSVDAWPVGPRGLLFDREFAIVDLSTGSALTLKTVPELCFFHPVIDRGHETLTISYHNPGSSESLQSTATQFPSETRSGSKSFTLPLRADISTSKHQDEDNPRSMRVCMDNCNGRDVGADVSRWLSSCLGRQCALLRVSSNHLRASQVTRQKESSASMQPIGKPGPEVSNGSEVRTASIGFANQAQYLLLSRQSIAHFNSVLRSVDSAMAITEDAFRANIIVDGCADSFEEDQWQRLRISGAAFDVSGPCSRCSVINLDQRTGQFSRRPLQVLASYRRERSSIFFGQFLTARTSSSSNIDSSNVWLRVGDQVEVDGTCIPSVPV
;
A
#
# COMPACT_ATOMS: atom_id res chain seq x y z
N MET A 1 42.00 -8.44 -10.25
CA MET A 1 42.50 -7.65 -9.10
C MET A 1 42.42 -8.50 -7.83
N PRO A 2 43.51 -9.18 -7.42
CA PRO A 2 43.54 -10.01 -6.21
C PRO A 2 43.17 -9.24 -4.93
N TYR A 3 43.47 -7.93 -4.90
CA TYR A 3 43.23 -7.02 -3.77
C TYR A 3 41.77 -6.59 -3.57
N LEU A 4 40.86 -6.96 -4.47
CA LEU A 4 39.42 -6.68 -4.35
C LEU A 4 38.62 -7.88 -3.82
N ARG A 5 39.30 -8.95 -3.37
CA ARG A 5 38.67 -10.12 -2.75
C ARG A 5 38.62 -9.91 -1.25
N LYS A 6 37.43 -9.64 -0.72
CA LYS A 6 37.19 -9.46 0.71
C LYS A 6 36.98 -10.82 1.37
N ASP A 7 37.75 -11.12 2.41
CA ASP A 7 37.57 -12.32 3.23
C ASP A 7 36.60 -12.09 4.41
N TYR A 8 36.27 -10.83 4.67
CA TYR A 8 35.34 -10.40 5.70
C TYR A 8 34.38 -9.35 5.15
N TYR A 9 33.13 -9.39 5.62
CA TYR A 9 32.09 -8.44 5.25
C TYR A 9 31.48 -7.77 6.49
N GLY A 10 31.53 -6.45 6.55
CA GLY A 10 30.82 -5.65 7.56
C GLY A 10 29.33 -5.46 7.24
N GLY A 11 28.58 -4.98 8.25
CA GLY A 11 27.14 -4.76 8.14
C GLY A 11 26.78 -3.85 6.96
N GLY A 12 25.96 -4.36 6.04
CA GLY A 12 25.50 -3.64 4.86
C GLY A 12 26.19 -4.04 3.54
N ALA A 13 27.34 -4.72 3.59
CA ALA A 13 28.08 -5.13 2.37
C ALA A 13 27.51 -6.37 1.66
N VAL A 14 26.65 -7.13 2.34
CA VAL A 14 26.11 -8.41 1.86
C VAL A 14 24.59 -8.34 1.75
N LYS A 15 24.06 -8.88 0.65
CA LYS A 15 22.63 -9.00 0.37
C LYS A 15 22.05 -10.25 1.02
N SER A 16 22.72 -11.39 0.86
CA SER A 16 22.28 -12.70 1.37
C SER A 16 23.46 -13.63 1.69
N ILE A 17 23.28 -14.50 2.68
CA ILE A 17 24.20 -15.60 3.02
C ILE A 17 23.41 -16.88 3.35
N LEU A 18 24.02 -18.04 3.17
CA LEU A 18 23.47 -19.33 3.63
C LEU A 18 24.27 -19.87 4.81
N ALA A 19 23.61 -20.54 5.75
CA ALA A 19 24.30 -21.18 6.87
C ALA A 19 24.84 -22.58 6.53
N SER A 20 24.24 -23.26 5.54
CA SER A 20 24.56 -24.65 5.19
C SER A 20 25.80 -24.81 4.31
N ARG A 21 26.15 -23.78 3.53
CA ARG A 21 27.30 -23.79 2.62
C ARG A 21 27.89 -22.40 2.47
N ASN A 22 29.13 -22.33 2.00
CA ASN A 22 29.82 -21.06 1.72
C ASN A 22 29.21 -20.38 0.48
N PHE A 23 28.10 -19.67 0.69
CA PHE A 23 27.37 -18.92 -0.33
C PHE A 23 27.07 -17.53 0.19
N THR A 24 27.50 -16.53 -0.57
CA THR A 24 27.38 -15.11 -0.24
C THR A 24 27.04 -14.33 -1.49
N VAL A 25 26.02 -13.47 -1.41
CA VAL A 25 25.66 -12.52 -2.46
C VAL A 25 26.07 -11.12 -2.01
N PRO A 26 27.18 -10.55 -2.50
CA PRO A 26 27.57 -9.18 -2.16
C PRO A 26 26.56 -8.16 -2.72
N ARG A 27 26.41 -7.01 -2.05
CA ARG A 27 25.72 -5.86 -2.64
C ARG A 27 26.56 -5.24 -3.76
N GLY A 28 25.93 -4.48 -4.65
CA GLY A 28 26.65 -3.79 -5.74
C GLY A 28 26.94 -4.61 -7.00
N LEU A 29 26.36 -5.81 -7.14
CA LEU A 29 26.46 -6.61 -8.38
C LEU A 29 25.55 -6.08 -9.50
N ASP A 30 24.37 -5.56 -9.15
CA ASP A 30 23.36 -5.04 -10.07
C ASP A 30 23.16 -3.51 -9.94
N ASP A 31 23.82 -2.88 -8.96
CA ASP A 31 23.71 -1.44 -8.68
C ASP A 31 24.78 -0.65 -9.45
N LYS A 32 24.48 0.60 -9.82
CA LYS A 32 25.46 1.52 -10.46
C LYS A 32 26.61 1.93 -9.52
N ASP A 33 26.56 1.53 -8.26
CA ASP A 33 27.53 1.87 -7.23
C ASP A 33 28.21 0.61 -6.65
N GLU A 34 29.29 0.19 -7.30
CA GLU A 34 30.13 -0.92 -6.87
C GLU A 34 30.82 -0.68 -5.50
N SER A 35 30.86 0.56 -5.01
CA SER A 35 31.52 0.90 -3.75
C SER A 35 30.79 0.33 -2.53
N THR A 36 29.48 0.09 -2.66
CA THR A 36 28.63 -0.51 -1.61
C THR A 36 29.10 -1.90 -1.18
N ARG A 37 29.76 -2.65 -2.06
CA ARG A 37 30.41 -3.94 -1.77
C ARG A 37 31.55 -3.84 -0.76
N PHE A 38 32.15 -2.65 -0.63
CA PHE A 38 33.32 -2.40 0.22
C PHE A 38 32.99 -1.57 1.46
N ALA A 39 31.77 -1.05 1.59
CA ALA A 39 31.34 -0.26 2.74
C ALA A 39 31.16 -1.13 4.01
N ASP A 40 32.07 -1.02 4.98
CA ASP A 40 31.95 -1.70 6.29
C ASP A 40 31.11 -0.89 7.30
N GLY A 41 29.97 -0.38 6.84
CA GLY A 41 29.11 0.51 7.61
C GLY A 41 29.71 1.91 7.78
N THR A 42 28.87 2.94 7.68
CA THR A 42 29.30 4.31 7.99
C THR A 42 29.28 4.50 9.51
N GLN A 43 30.44 4.77 10.10
CA GLN A 43 30.49 5.12 11.52
C GLN A 43 29.76 6.45 11.72
N SER A 44 28.84 6.52 12.68
CA SER A 44 28.12 7.76 12.98
C SER A 44 29.06 8.71 13.73
N PHE A 45 29.96 9.38 13.01
CA PHE A 45 30.98 10.28 13.58
C PHE A 45 30.35 11.40 14.42
N LEU A 46 29.13 11.84 14.06
CA LEU A 46 28.37 12.82 14.83
C LEU A 46 27.91 12.28 16.20
N SER A 47 27.71 10.96 16.32
CA SER A 47 27.26 10.31 17.57
C SER A 47 28.41 9.91 18.49
N ILE A 48 29.68 10.05 18.06
CA ILE A 48 30.83 9.66 18.88
C ILE A 48 30.93 10.47 20.18
N LEU A 49 30.47 11.73 20.15
CA LEU A 49 30.42 12.61 21.32
C LEU A 49 29.44 12.09 22.38
N ALA A 50 28.38 11.37 21.97
CA ALA A 50 27.42 10.77 22.90
C ALA A 50 27.94 9.48 23.55
N LEU A 51 29.03 8.90 23.05
CA LEU A 51 29.57 7.63 23.54
C LEU A 51 30.04 7.75 24.99
N ARG A 52 30.68 8.86 25.37
CA ARG A 52 31.10 9.11 26.75
C ARG A 52 29.90 9.08 27.70
N HIS A 53 28.84 9.81 27.37
CA HIS A 53 27.61 9.84 28.16
C HIS A 53 26.92 8.48 28.25
N GLY A 54 26.92 7.71 27.15
CA GLY A 54 26.41 6.34 27.15
C GLY A 54 27.19 5.41 28.09
N LEU A 55 28.53 5.48 28.06
CA LEU A 55 29.38 4.68 28.94
C LEU A 55 29.25 5.08 30.40
N GLU A 56 29.27 6.39 30.70
CA GLU A 56 29.04 6.93 32.06
C GLU A 56 27.71 6.44 32.63
N GLN A 57 26.65 6.42 31.82
CA GLN A 57 25.33 5.94 32.25
C GLN A 57 25.32 4.43 32.51
N VAL A 58 26.00 3.63 31.68
CA VAL A 58 26.13 2.17 31.89
C VAL A 58 26.93 1.88 33.16
N GLU A 59 28.00 2.62 33.41
CA GLU A 59 28.82 2.50 34.63
C GLU A 59 28.01 2.87 35.88
N LYS A 60 27.27 3.98 35.81
CA LYS A 60 26.39 4.45 36.90
C LYS A 60 25.29 3.43 37.24
N LEU A 61 24.63 2.86 36.24
CA LEU A 61 23.56 1.87 36.45
C LEU A 61 24.12 0.51 36.85
N GLY A 62 25.28 0.13 36.30
CA GLY A 62 25.92 -1.17 36.46
C GLY A 62 25.27 -2.27 35.62
N MET A 63 26.08 -3.03 34.87
CA MET A 63 25.58 -4.09 33.97
C MET A 63 24.82 -5.21 34.70
N ASN A 64 25.16 -5.50 35.97
CA ASN A 64 24.44 -6.48 36.77
C ASN A 64 22.99 -6.04 37.06
N ASN A 65 22.77 -4.76 37.36
CA ASN A 65 21.43 -4.22 37.62
C ASN A 65 20.62 -4.13 36.32
N ILE A 66 21.25 -3.69 35.22
CA ILE A 66 20.61 -3.69 33.89
C ILE A 66 20.19 -5.11 33.50
N SER A 67 21.07 -6.10 33.71
CA SER A 67 20.78 -7.51 33.43
C SER A 67 19.63 -8.03 34.29
N ALA A 68 19.63 -7.77 35.59
CA ALA A 68 18.57 -8.19 36.50
C ALA A 68 17.21 -7.54 36.15
N HIS A 69 17.20 -6.25 35.85
CA HIS A 69 16.01 -5.50 35.44
C HIS A 69 15.40 -6.05 34.15
N THR A 70 16.20 -6.11 33.08
CA THR A 70 15.73 -6.58 31.79
C THR A 70 15.37 -8.07 31.78
N ALA A 71 16.03 -8.89 32.61
CA ALA A 71 15.65 -10.28 32.83
C ALA A 71 14.27 -10.40 33.51
N SER A 72 13.97 -9.51 34.46
CA SER A 72 12.67 -9.48 35.14
C SER A 72 11.53 -9.06 34.18
N LEU A 73 11.76 -8.01 33.38
CA LEU A 73 10.81 -7.59 32.33
C LEU A 73 10.57 -8.70 31.30
N ARG A 74 11.63 -9.37 30.86
CA ARG A 74 11.53 -10.50 29.92
C ARG A 74 10.72 -11.64 30.52
N ALA A 75 11.00 -12.01 31.77
CA ALA A 75 10.28 -13.09 32.44
C ALA A 75 8.78 -12.79 32.51
N LEU A 76 8.40 -11.57 32.90
CA LEU A 76 7.01 -11.13 32.92
C LEU A 76 6.37 -11.17 31.52
N LEU A 77 7.07 -10.67 30.50
CA LEU A 77 6.58 -10.66 29.13
C LEU A 77 6.35 -12.08 28.59
N MET A 78 7.30 -12.99 28.83
CA MET A 78 7.16 -14.39 28.41
C MET A 78 6.00 -15.08 29.13
N GLU A 79 5.84 -14.85 30.43
CA GLU A 79 4.71 -15.38 31.20
C GLU A 79 3.37 -14.88 30.62
N LYS A 80 3.22 -13.56 30.46
CA LYS A 80 2.02 -12.94 29.91
C LYS A 80 1.68 -13.42 28.51
N LEU A 81 2.65 -13.48 27.59
CA LEU A 81 2.42 -13.97 26.23
C LEU A 81 2.03 -15.46 26.21
N THR A 82 2.61 -16.27 27.09
CA THR A 82 2.29 -17.71 27.20
C THR A 82 0.88 -17.97 27.75
N LEU A 83 0.38 -17.07 28.61
CA LEU A 83 -0.97 -17.13 29.15
C LEU A 83 -2.05 -16.73 28.14
N LEU A 84 -1.71 -15.91 27.14
CA LEU A 84 -2.66 -15.48 26.12
C LEU A 84 -2.94 -16.62 25.11
N LYS A 85 -4.22 -16.96 24.99
CA LYS A 85 -4.71 -18.02 24.12
C LYS A 85 -5.97 -17.59 23.37
N HIS A 86 -6.14 -18.13 22.16
CA HIS A 86 -7.39 -18.00 21.42
C HIS A 86 -8.53 -18.81 22.08
N TRP A 87 -9.76 -18.61 21.61
CA TRP A 87 -10.97 -19.30 22.07
C TRP A 87 -10.85 -20.83 22.05
N ASN A 88 -10.06 -21.39 21.13
CA ASN A 88 -9.82 -22.83 20.99
C ASN A 88 -8.61 -23.32 21.81
N ASN A 89 -8.17 -22.54 22.80
CA ASN A 89 -7.04 -22.84 23.70
C ASN A 89 -5.66 -22.93 22.99
N ARG A 90 -5.55 -22.52 21.72
CA ARG A 90 -4.26 -22.41 21.02
C ARG A 90 -3.51 -21.15 21.46
N PRO A 91 -2.17 -21.19 21.54
CA PRO A 91 -1.35 -20.02 21.90
C PRO A 91 -1.43 -18.94 20.81
N ILE A 92 -1.30 -17.67 21.20
CA ILE A 92 -1.33 -16.54 20.24
C ILE A 92 0.01 -16.27 19.54
N CYS A 93 1.09 -16.87 20.01
CA CYS A 93 2.39 -16.74 19.39
C CYS A 93 3.25 -17.97 19.68
N GLU A 94 4.19 -18.21 18.78
CA GLU A 94 5.28 -19.15 18.96
C GLU A 94 6.51 -18.36 19.38
N ILE A 95 7.02 -18.65 20.58
CA ILE A 95 8.19 -17.98 21.15
C ILE A 95 9.43 -18.83 20.88
N TYR A 96 10.47 -18.24 20.29
CA TYR A 96 11.72 -18.90 19.97
C TYR A 96 12.75 -18.71 21.10
N GLY A 97 13.44 -19.79 21.45
CA GLY A 97 14.52 -19.81 22.43
C GLY A 97 14.37 -20.90 23.50
N ASN A 98 15.35 -20.98 24.40
CA ASN A 98 15.50 -22.10 25.34
C ASN A 98 14.66 -21.98 26.63
N GLY A 99 13.48 -21.35 26.56
CA GLY A 99 12.55 -21.21 27.68
C GLY A 99 12.89 -20.11 28.70
N VAL A 100 11.95 -19.87 29.64
CA VAL A 100 11.89 -18.67 30.53
C VAL A 100 13.09 -18.55 31.51
N LYS A 101 13.75 -19.66 31.85
CA LYS A 101 14.66 -19.75 33.02
C LYS A 101 16.15 -19.76 32.70
N THR A 102 16.56 -19.51 31.46
CA THR A 102 18.00 -19.55 31.14
C THR A 102 18.68 -18.23 31.55
N LYS A 103 19.76 -18.33 32.35
CA LYS A 103 20.64 -17.19 32.67
C LYS A 103 21.44 -16.70 31.46
N GLN A 104 21.47 -17.48 30.37
CA GLN A 104 22.22 -17.19 29.15
C GLN A 104 21.41 -16.39 28.11
N GLN A 105 20.09 -16.36 28.23
CA GLN A 105 19.26 -15.58 27.30
C GLN A 105 19.35 -14.09 27.64
N GLY A 106 19.47 -13.26 26.60
CA GLY A 106 19.42 -11.79 26.72
C GLY A 106 17.99 -11.25 26.93
N PRO A 107 17.80 -9.93 26.78
CA PRO A 107 16.53 -9.27 27.07
C PRO A 107 15.53 -9.28 25.90
N ILE A 108 15.78 -10.12 24.88
CA ILE A 108 14.97 -10.19 23.66
C ILE A 108 14.03 -11.40 23.75
N VAL A 109 12.76 -11.17 23.47
CA VAL A 109 11.77 -12.23 23.19
C VAL A 109 11.53 -12.22 21.68
N ALA A 110 12.01 -13.26 20.99
CA ALA A 110 11.75 -13.47 19.57
C ALA A 110 10.53 -14.38 19.40
N CYS A 111 9.58 -14.00 18.56
CA CYS A 111 8.37 -14.78 18.34
C CYS A 111 7.72 -14.49 16.98
N ASN A 112 6.83 -15.37 16.55
CA ASN A 112 5.86 -15.07 15.50
C ASN A 112 4.45 -15.25 16.06
N PHE A 113 3.56 -14.31 15.76
CA PHE A 113 2.16 -14.39 16.18
C PHE A 113 1.40 -15.40 15.32
N LEU A 114 0.41 -16.04 15.93
CA LEU A 114 -0.43 -17.07 15.33
C LEU A 114 -1.88 -16.58 15.27
N ARG A 115 -2.62 -17.04 14.27
CA ARG A 115 -4.07 -16.91 14.21
C ARG A 115 -4.72 -18.11 14.92
N ALA A 116 -6.02 -17.99 15.19
CA ALA A 116 -6.77 -19.06 15.84
C ALA A 116 -6.76 -20.40 15.05
N ASP A 117 -6.57 -20.36 13.73
CA ASP A 117 -6.42 -21.55 12.89
C ASP A 117 -5.01 -22.17 12.91
N GLY A 118 -4.05 -21.50 13.56
CA GLY A 118 -2.63 -21.89 13.62
C GLY A 118 -1.75 -21.30 12.52
N SER A 119 -2.30 -20.51 11.60
CA SER A 119 -1.49 -19.82 10.58
C SER A 119 -0.70 -18.65 11.17
N TYR A 120 0.45 -18.31 10.58
CA TYR A 120 1.27 -17.19 11.03
C TYR A 120 0.70 -15.83 10.64
N VAL A 121 0.73 -14.89 11.58
CA VAL A 121 0.57 -13.45 11.34
C VAL A 121 1.92 -12.91 10.84
N GLY A 122 1.91 -12.20 9.72
CA GLY A 122 3.12 -11.64 9.12
C GLY A 122 3.77 -10.59 10.02
N TYR A 123 5.10 -10.56 10.10
CA TYR A 123 5.79 -9.59 10.97
C TYR A 123 5.59 -8.13 10.52
N SER A 124 5.33 -7.86 9.24
CA SER A 124 5.02 -6.53 8.71
C SER A 124 3.63 -6.07 9.12
N GLU A 125 2.68 -6.99 9.26
CA GLU A 125 1.38 -6.72 9.88
C GLU A 125 1.54 -6.35 11.36
N VAL A 126 2.28 -7.15 12.13
CA VAL A 126 2.52 -6.89 13.56
C VAL A 126 3.21 -5.54 13.75
N HIS A 127 4.22 -5.24 12.93
CA HIS A 127 4.93 -3.96 12.96
C HIS A 127 4.00 -2.78 12.69
N LYS A 128 3.22 -2.82 11.61
CA LYS A 128 2.29 -1.74 11.24
C LYS A 128 1.22 -1.51 12.31
N LEU A 129 0.70 -2.58 12.91
CA LEU A 129 -0.25 -2.48 14.02
C LEU A 129 0.40 -1.88 15.27
N ALA A 130 1.62 -2.28 15.60
CA ALA A 130 2.35 -1.76 16.75
C ALA A 130 2.70 -0.27 16.58
N GLU A 131 3.14 0.14 15.39
CA GLU A 131 3.47 1.52 15.05
C GLU A 131 2.26 2.45 15.22
N ILE A 132 1.08 2.00 14.78
CA ILE A 132 -0.17 2.73 15.03
C ILE A 132 -0.37 2.91 16.55
N HIS A 133 0.00 1.96 17.39
CA HIS A 133 -0.14 2.04 18.85
C HIS A 133 1.04 2.67 19.58
N ASN A 134 1.92 3.39 18.86
CA ASN A 134 3.14 3.98 19.42
C ASN A 134 4.08 2.95 20.07
N ILE A 135 4.04 1.70 19.59
CA ILE A 135 4.93 0.62 20.01
C ILE A 135 5.93 0.39 18.87
N HIS A 136 7.22 0.58 19.16
CA HIS A 136 8.27 0.37 18.17
C HIS A 136 8.88 -1.03 18.31
N LEU A 137 8.76 -1.85 17.26
CA LEU A 137 9.21 -3.24 17.25
C LEU A 137 10.32 -3.45 16.22
N ARG A 138 11.22 -4.41 16.49
CA ARG A 138 12.18 -4.87 15.50
C ARG A 138 11.65 -6.12 14.81
N THR A 139 11.47 -6.07 13.50
CA THR A 139 10.98 -7.20 12.68
C THR A 139 11.99 -7.58 11.60
N GLY A 140 11.72 -8.63 10.82
CA GLY A 140 12.59 -9.12 9.75
C GLY A 140 13.29 -10.44 10.07
N CYS A 141 14.12 -10.90 9.14
CA CYS A 141 14.92 -12.11 9.28
C CYS A 141 15.83 -12.01 10.52
N PHE A 142 16.08 -13.14 11.20
CA PHE A 142 17.08 -13.18 12.26
C PHE A 142 18.39 -12.68 11.65
N CYS A 143 19.06 -11.72 12.29
CA CYS A 143 20.41 -11.28 11.88
C CYS A 143 21.46 -12.41 11.98
N ASN A 144 21.01 -13.63 12.29
CA ASN A 144 21.69 -14.90 12.17
C ASN A 144 20.83 -15.80 11.23
N PRO A 145 21.24 -16.02 9.97
CA PRO A 145 20.49 -16.84 9.02
C PRO A 145 20.37 -18.32 9.44
N GLY A 146 21.34 -18.86 10.18
CA GLY A 146 21.24 -20.21 10.72
C GLY A 146 20.11 -20.33 11.75
N ALA A 147 19.95 -19.31 12.59
CA ALA A 147 18.80 -19.23 13.50
C ALA A 147 17.48 -19.10 12.72
N CYS A 148 17.46 -18.32 11.64
CA CYS A 148 16.28 -18.19 10.78
C CYS A 148 15.88 -19.54 10.16
N GLN A 149 16.84 -20.27 9.58
CA GLN A 149 16.61 -21.59 9.00
C GLN A 149 16.10 -22.58 10.05
N HIS A 150 16.74 -22.60 11.22
CA HIS A 150 16.39 -23.55 12.28
C HIS A 150 15.01 -23.28 12.88
N TYR A 151 14.74 -22.05 13.33
CA TYR A 151 13.50 -21.73 14.05
C TYR A 151 12.29 -21.57 13.14
N LEU A 152 12.46 -21.15 11.89
CA LEU A 152 11.34 -20.97 10.95
C LEU A 152 11.13 -22.19 10.03
N GLY A 153 11.94 -23.23 10.17
CA GLY A 153 11.85 -24.45 9.37
C GLY A 153 12.12 -24.25 7.87
N LEU A 154 12.84 -23.17 7.50
CA LEU A 154 13.11 -22.83 6.11
C LEU A 154 14.17 -23.76 5.51
N LYS A 155 13.84 -24.44 4.42
CA LYS A 155 14.82 -25.24 3.67
C LYS A 155 15.73 -24.35 2.86
N GLU A 156 16.89 -24.88 2.48
CA GLU A 156 17.82 -24.17 1.59
C GLU A 156 17.16 -23.82 0.24
N SER A 157 16.30 -24.69 -0.29
CA SER A 157 15.51 -24.42 -1.50
C SER A 157 14.61 -23.20 -1.36
N ASP A 158 14.00 -23.02 -0.19
CA ASP A 158 13.08 -21.92 0.09
C ASP A 158 13.85 -20.61 0.16
N LEU A 159 15.01 -20.61 0.81
CA LEU A 159 15.92 -19.46 0.84
C LEU A 159 16.42 -19.08 -0.54
N MET A 160 16.85 -20.05 -1.35
CA MET A 160 17.33 -19.81 -2.71
C MET A 160 16.22 -19.26 -3.61
N SER A 161 15.00 -19.78 -3.48
CA SER A 161 13.83 -19.26 -4.20
C SER A 161 13.48 -17.84 -3.78
N ASN A 162 13.51 -17.54 -2.48
CA ASN A 162 13.28 -16.19 -1.97
C ASN A 162 14.36 -15.20 -2.46
N ILE A 163 15.63 -15.61 -2.48
CA ILE A 163 16.74 -14.81 -3.02
C ILE A 163 16.54 -14.55 -4.52
N ALA A 164 16.16 -15.57 -5.30
CA ALA A 164 15.89 -15.43 -6.73
C ALA A 164 14.68 -14.53 -7.01
N ALA A 165 13.68 -14.53 -6.12
CA ALA A 165 12.53 -13.62 -6.18
C ALA A 165 12.85 -12.19 -5.68
N GLY A 166 14.08 -11.93 -5.24
CA GLY A 166 14.53 -10.60 -4.80
C GLY A 166 14.15 -10.23 -3.37
N HIS A 167 13.76 -11.19 -2.53
CA HIS A 167 13.41 -10.96 -1.12
C HIS A 167 14.60 -10.38 -0.33
N VAL A 168 14.31 -9.37 0.50
CA VAL A 168 15.29 -8.74 1.39
C VAL A 168 14.77 -8.74 2.82
N CYS A 169 15.68 -8.89 3.78
CA CYS A 169 15.33 -8.85 5.21
C CYS A 169 14.53 -7.59 5.57
N GLY A 170 13.31 -7.79 6.09
CA GLY A 170 12.44 -6.70 6.56
C GLY A 170 11.58 -6.07 5.47
N ASP A 171 11.40 -6.72 4.31
CA ASP A 171 10.43 -6.30 3.30
C ASP A 171 8.98 -6.67 3.68
N ASP A 172 8.04 -6.34 2.80
CA ASP A 172 6.61 -6.65 2.97
C ASP A 172 6.24 -8.11 2.61
N ILE A 173 7.21 -8.96 2.26
CA ILE A 173 7.02 -10.37 1.90
C ILE A 173 7.40 -11.23 3.11
N ASP A 174 6.51 -11.22 4.11
CA ASP A 174 6.79 -11.74 5.46
C ASP A 174 6.29 -13.16 5.73
N VAL A 175 5.43 -13.72 4.86
CA VAL A 175 4.95 -15.12 4.89
C VAL A 175 4.93 -15.71 3.47
N VAL A 176 5.66 -16.78 3.24
CA VAL A 176 5.77 -17.49 1.94
C VAL A 176 5.42 -18.96 2.15
N ASN A 177 4.48 -19.49 1.35
CA ASN A 177 3.98 -20.87 1.46
C ASN A 177 3.50 -21.25 2.87
N GLY A 178 2.96 -20.27 3.62
CA GLY A 178 2.49 -20.47 4.99
C GLY A 178 3.58 -20.44 6.06
N LEU A 179 4.86 -20.27 5.70
CA LEU A 179 5.98 -20.12 6.62
C LEU A 179 6.44 -18.66 6.71
N PRO A 180 6.80 -18.16 7.89
CA PRO A 180 7.32 -16.82 8.05
C PRO A 180 8.74 -16.71 7.47
N THR A 181 9.09 -15.56 6.90
CA THR A 181 10.45 -15.27 6.39
C THR A 181 11.34 -14.57 7.43
N GLY A 182 10.79 -14.31 8.62
CA GLY A 182 11.43 -13.61 9.72
C GLY A 182 10.57 -13.60 10.99
N ALA A 183 11.05 -12.92 12.04
CA ALA A 183 10.42 -12.93 13.35
C ALA A 183 10.20 -11.52 13.91
N VAL A 184 9.26 -11.40 14.85
CA VAL A 184 9.06 -10.21 15.69
C VAL A 184 9.99 -10.32 16.89
N ARG A 185 10.83 -9.30 17.12
CA ARG A 185 11.81 -9.24 18.21
C ARG A 185 11.44 -8.13 19.18
N LEU A 186 10.95 -8.53 20.34
CA LEU A 186 10.60 -7.65 21.45
C LEU A 186 11.88 -7.41 22.26
N SER A 187 12.56 -6.29 21.99
CA SER A 187 13.82 -5.93 22.63
C SER A 187 13.59 -5.00 23.82
N LEU A 188 13.77 -5.52 25.03
CA LEU A 188 13.62 -4.75 26.26
C LEU A 188 14.97 -4.10 26.63
N GLY A 189 14.95 -2.81 26.94
CA GLY A 189 16.13 -2.03 27.30
C GLY A 189 16.13 -1.63 28.77
N TYR A 190 17.22 -1.01 29.24
CA TYR A 190 17.31 -0.49 30.61
C TYR A 190 16.25 0.60 30.91
N MET A 191 15.76 1.30 29.88
CA MET A 191 14.70 2.31 29.99
C MET A 191 13.29 1.73 29.89
N SER A 192 13.15 0.46 29.49
CA SER A 192 11.84 -0.19 29.47
C SER A 192 11.35 -0.40 30.90
N THR A 193 10.04 -0.36 31.07
CA THR A 193 9.35 -0.44 32.36
C THR A 193 8.40 -1.64 32.39
N PHE A 194 7.86 -1.96 33.57
CA PHE A 194 6.84 -3.00 33.70
C PHE A 194 5.53 -2.57 33.01
N GLU A 195 5.25 -1.27 33.02
CA GLU A 195 4.13 -0.64 32.34
C GLU A 195 4.23 -0.80 30.82
N ASP A 196 5.44 -0.71 30.24
CA ASP A 196 5.65 -0.99 28.81
C ASP A 196 5.32 -2.44 28.46
N VAL A 197 5.68 -3.39 29.35
CA VAL A 197 5.34 -4.81 29.18
C VAL A 197 3.82 -5.02 29.27
N GLU A 198 3.14 -4.31 30.18
CA GLU A 198 1.68 -4.38 30.30
C GLU A 198 0.99 -3.79 29.07
N ALA A 199 1.41 -2.60 28.63
CA ALA A 199 0.88 -1.94 27.45
C ALA A 199 1.05 -2.80 26.19
N PHE A 200 2.21 -3.45 26.04
CA PHE A 200 2.43 -4.41 24.95
C PHE A 200 1.55 -5.66 25.08
N THR A 201 1.36 -6.17 26.30
CA THR A 201 0.50 -7.34 26.54
C THR A 201 -0.97 -7.03 26.23
N GLU A 202 -1.45 -5.85 26.63
CA GLU A 202 -2.80 -5.39 26.31
C GLU A 202 -2.98 -5.25 24.79
N PHE A 203 -2.00 -4.64 24.12
CA PHE A 203 -1.94 -4.60 22.66
C PHE A 203 -2.02 -6.02 22.07
N ALA A 204 -1.18 -6.95 22.52
CA ALA A 204 -1.19 -8.31 22.02
C ALA A 204 -2.52 -9.02 22.27
N SER A 205 -3.11 -8.85 23.46
CA SER A 205 -4.42 -9.40 23.80
C SER A 205 -5.54 -8.80 22.95
N LYS A 206 -5.45 -7.54 22.56
CA LYS A 206 -6.50 -6.86 21.82
C LYS A 206 -6.48 -7.22 20.34
N TYR A 207 -5.29 -7.35 19.76
CA TYR A 207 -5.12 -7.50 18.31
C TYR A 207 -4.87 -8.94 17.85
N PHE A 208 -4.29 -9.79 18.69
CA PHE A 208 -3.92 -11.15 18.29
C PHE A 208 -4.69 -12.25 19.03
N VAL A 209 -5.44 -11.94 20.09
CA VAL A 209 -6.35 -12.92 20.71
C VAL A 209 -7.70 -12.91 20.03
N CYS A 210 -8.11 -14.05 19.51
CA CYS A 210 -9.46 -14.28 19.00
C CYS A 210 -10.29 -14.92 20.11
N ARG A 211 -11.24 -14.18 20.70
CA ARG A 211 -12.05 -14.64 21.85
C ARG A 211 -13.32 -15.37 21.45
N THR A 212 -13.68 -15.36 20.18
CA THR A 212 -14.92 -15.94 19.65
C THR A 212 -14.60 -17.00 18.61
N ALA A 213 -15.29 -18.14 18.67
CA ALA A 213 -15.25 -19.10 17.57
C ALA A 213 -15.78 -18.42 16.28
N PRO A 214 -15.23 -18.76 15.10
CA PRO A 214 -15.87 -18.38 13.84
C PRO A 214 -17.31 -18.87 13.90
N ALA A 215 -18.27 -17.94 13.83
CA ALA A 215 -19.67 -18.33 13.71
C ALA A 215 -19.75 -19.26 12.49
N THR A 216 -20.13 -20.52 12.71
CA THR A 216 -20.54 -21.40 11.63
C THR A 216 -21.58 -20.60 10.87
N LEU A 217 -21.31 -20.27 9.60
CA LEU A 217 -22.26 -19.59 8.72
C LEU A 217 -23.46 -20.52 8.51
N VAL A 218 -24.31 -20.64 9.52
CA VAL A 218 -25.68 -21.13 9.38
C VAL A 218 -26.40 -19.99 8.70
N ARG A 219 -26.48 -20.13 7.38
CA ARG A 219 -27.25 -19.32 6.44
C ARG A 219 -28.72 -19.32 6.87
N SER A 220 -29.06 -18.48 7.85
CA SER A 220 -30.44 -18.20 8.24
C SER A 220 -30.76 -16.80 7.75
N ILE A 221 -31.44 -16.77 6.62
CA ILE A 221 -32.03 -15.58 6.00
C ILE A 221 -33.16 -15.13 6.93
N PRO A 222 -33.17 -13.90 7.49
CA PRO A 222 -34.39 -13.35 8.05
C PRO A 222 -35.28 -12.97 6.86
N SER A 223 -36.28 -13.80 6.58
CA SER A 223 -37.37 -13.46 5.69
C SER A 223 -38.20 -12.34 6.32
N SER A 224 -37.91 -11.11 5.97
CA SER A 224 -38.86 -10.01 6.09
C SER A 224 -38.92 -9.30 4.74
N ASN A 225 -39.92 -9.70 3.95
CA ASN A 225 -40.32 -8.99 2.75
C ASN A 225 -40.90 -7.62 3.14
N PRO A 226 -40.46 -6.55 2.46
CA PRO A 226 -41.40 -5.62 1.89
C PRO A 226 -41.33 -5.76 0.36
N SER A 227 -42.51 -5.82 -0.25
CA SER A 227 -42.78 -5.92 -1.68
C SER A 227 -41.70 -5.32 -2.60
N ARG A 228 -40.90 -6.18 -3.26
CA ARG A 228 -40.04 -5.78 -4.39
C ARG A 228 -40.91 -5.65 -5.65
N THR A 229 -41.04 -4.43 -6.14
CA THR A 229 -41.28 -4.16 -7.56
C THR A 229 -40.16 -4.78 -8.40
N PRO A 230 -40.39 -5.17 -9.66
CA PRO A 230 -39.39 -5.90 -10.46
C PRO A 230 -38.17 -4.99 -10.67
N SER A 231 -37.05 -5.32 -10.01
CA SER A 231 -35.85 -4.50 -10.02
C SER A 231 -35.16 -4.61 -11.38
N LYS A 232 -34.99 -3.47 -12.06
CA LYS A 232 -34.01 -3.30 -13.13
C LYS A 232 -32.64 -3.75 -12.60
N GLY A 233 -31.84 -4.41 -13.43
CA GLY A 233 -30.50 -4.90 -13.05
C GLY A 233 -29.54 -3.78 -12.61
N PRO A 234 -28.28 -4.11 -12.30
CA PRO A 234 -27.33 -3.12 -11.83
C PRO A 234 -27.14 -2.00 -12.86
N TYR A 235 -26.91 -0.78 -12.38
CA TYR A 235 -26.69 0.40 -13.22
C TYR A 235 -25.60 1.30 -12.64
N LEU A 236 -24.91 2.05 -13.50
CA LEU A 236 -23.89 3.02 -13.12
C LEU A 236 -24.55 4.19 -12.37
N CYS A 237 -24.29 4.33 -11.06
CA CYS A 237 -24.92 5.36 -10.23
C CYS A 237 -24.00 6.54 -9.90
N LYS A 238 -22.67 6.36 -9.96
CA LYS A 238 -21.70 7.45 -9.80
C LYS A 238 -20.45 7.17 -10.61
N LEU A 239 -19.97 8.20 -11.31
CA LEU A 239 -18.73 8.21 -12.06
C LEU A 239 -17.81 9.30 -11.48
N THR A 240 -16.57 8.93 -11.17
CA THR A 240 -15.58 9.83 -10.56
C THR A 240 -14.27 9.78 -11.33
N LEU A 241 -13.78 10.96 -11.70
CA LEU A 241 -12.48 11.17 -12.33
C LEU A 241 -11.47 11.66 -11.28
N PHE A 242 -10.24 11.14 -11.31
CA PHE A 242 -9.14 11.61 -10.46
C PHE A 242 -8.00 12.17 -11.31
N PRO A 243 -8.06 13.42 -11.81
CA PRO A 243 -7.04 13.96 -12.71
C PRO A 243 -5.61 13.90 -12.16
N VAL A 244 -5.46 14.30 -10.88
CA VAL A 244 -4.19 14.31 -10.16
C VAL A 244 -4.17 13.19 -9.13
N LYS A 245 -3.12 12.37 -9.16
CA LYS A 245 -2.89 11.30 -8.19
C LYS A 245 -2.95 11.86 -6.76
N SER A 246 -3.63 11.12 -5.89
CA SER A 246 -3.76 11.44 -4.46
C SER A 246 -4.57 12.70 -4.12
N CYS A 247 -5.07 13.46 -5.10
CA CYS A 247 -5.96 14.61 -4.87
C CYS A 247 -7.44 14.19 -4.85
N ALA A 248 -8.34 15.13 -4.53
CA ALA A 248 -9.78 14.91 -4.59
C ALA A 248 -10.24 14.52 -6.00
N GLY A 249 -11.33 13.76 -6.08
CA GLY A 249 -11.95 13.40 -7.36
C GLY A 249 -13.03 14.41 -7.76
N MET A 250 -13.31 14.52 -9.05
CA MET A 250 -14.48 15.23 -9.57
C MET A 250 -15.56 14.22 -9.96
N SER A 251 -16.77 14.40 -9.44
CA SER A 251 -17.94 13.62 -9.86
C SER A 251 -18.44 14.15 -11.20
N VAL A 252 -18.76 13.26 -12.12
CA VAL A 252 -19.17 13.60 -13.48
C VAL A 252 -20.38 12.78 -13.89
N ASP A 253 -21.31 13.36 -14.64
CA ASP A 253 -22.50 12.64 -15.12
C ASP A 253 -22.19 11.77 -16.33
N ALA A 254 -21.20 12.18 -17.13
CA ALA A 254 -20.78 11.46 -18.32
C ALA A 254 -19.29 11.72 -18.59
N TRP A 255 -18.53 10.68 -18.93
CA TRP A 255 -17.11 10.85 -19.27
C TRP A 255 -16.62 9.85 -20.31
N PRO A 256 -15.72 10.25 -21.23
CA PRO A 256 -15.17 9.34 -22.23
C PRO A 256 -14.20 8.33 -21.61
N VAL A 257 -14.28 7.11 -22.13
CA VAL A 257 -13.29 6.05 -21.92
C VAL A 257 -12.05 6.37 -22.76
N GLY A 258 -10.89 6.42 -22.11
CA GLY A 258 -9.60 6.64 -22.73
C GLY A 258 -8.73 5.38 -22.76
N PRO A 259 -7.55 5.45 -23.38
CA PRO A 259 -6.63 4.32 -23.51
C PRO A 259 -6.00 3.87 -22.18
N ARG A 260 -6.10 4.69 -21.12
CA ARG A 260 -5.49 4.44 -19.80
C ARG A 260 -6.48 4.33 -18.63
N GLY A 261 -7.78 4.31 -18.91
CA GLY A 261 -8.84 4.56 -17.93
C GLY A 261 -9.81 5.60 -18.46
N LEU A 262 -10.58 6.25 -17.58
CA LEU A 262 -11.31 7.46 -17.96
C LEU A 262 -10.31 8.48 -18.56
N LEU A 263 -10.72 9.23 -19.59
CA LEU A 263 -9.83 10.21 -20.23
C LEU A 263 -9.29 11.19 -19.17
N PHE A 264 -7.97 11.39 -19.13
CA PHE A 264 -7.26 12.18 -18.12
C PHE A 264 -7.23 11.63 -16.68
N ASP A 265 -7.70 10.40 -16.42
CA ASP A 265 -7.62 9.81 -15.08
C ASP A 265 -6.17 9.54 -14.67
N ARG A 266 -5.78 10.11 -13.54
CA ARG A 266 -4.45 10.00 -12.91
C ARG A 266 -3.32 10.25 -13.92
N GLU A 267 -3.54 11.18 -14.85
CA GLU A 267 -2.50 11.63 -15.78
C GLU A 267 -1.48 12.55 -15.13
N PHE A 268 -1.83 13.15 -13.99
CA PHE A 268 -0.96 14.06 -13.27
C PHE A 268 -0.59 13.48 -11.89
N ALA A 269 0.59 13.84 -11.38
CA ALA A 269 1.02 13.52 -10.03
C ALA A 269 1.88 14.65 -9.46
N ILE A 270 1.74 14.90 -8.16
CA ILE A 270 2.60 15.85 -7.46
C ILE A 270 3.79 15.06 -6.91
N VAL A 271 5.01 15.52 -7.21
CA VAL A 271 6.26 14.88 -6.77
C VAL A 271 7.00 15.75 -5.79
N ASP A 272 7.62 15.13 -4.81
CA ASP A 272 8.56 15.81 -3.93
C ASP A 272 9.91 15.98 -4.65
N LEU A 273 10.41 17.21 -4.71
CA LEU A 273 11.64 17.52 -5.43
C LEU A 273 12.91 17.03 -4.73
N SER A 274 12.87 16.82 -3.42
CA SER A 274 14.02 16.34 -2.65
C SER A 274 14.22 14.82 -2.76
N THR A 275 13.13 14.07 -2.89
CA THR A 275 13.14 12.60 -2.91
C THR A 275 12.86 12.00 -4.29
N GLY A 276 12.33 12.78 -5.24
CA GLY A 276 11.90 12.30 -6.55
C GLY A 276 10.70 11.34 -6.50
N SER A 277 9.99 11.27 -5.38
CA SER A 277 8.87 10.35 -5.15
C SER A 277 7.53 11.06 -5.26
N ALA A 278 6.53 10.37 -5.82
CA ALA A 278 5.16 10.88 -5.85
C ALA A 278 4.58 11.04 -4.43
N LEU A 279 4.00 12.20 -4.14
CA LEU A 279 3.30 12.43 -2.88
C LEU A 279 2.02 11.59 -2.82
N THR A 280 1.74 11.06 -1.63
CA THR A 280 0.59 10.17 -1.41
C THR A 280 -0.25 10.65 -0.24
N LEU A 281 -1.54 10.34 -0.24
CA LEU A 281 -2.43 10.64 0.90
C LEU A 281 -1.96 10.00 2.23
N LYS A 282 -1.09 8.97 2.17
CA LYS A 282 -0.50 8.37 3.37
C LYS A 282 0.59 9.24 3.99
N THR A 283 1.37 9.89 3.15
CA THR A 283 2.55 10.69 3.56
C THR A 283 2.22 12.17 3.68
N VAL A 284 1.25 12.65 2.90
CA VAL A 284 0.80 14.05 2.84
C VAL A 284 -0.73 14.04 2.74
N PRO A 285 -1.45 13.96 3.88
CA PRO A 285 -2.91 13.93 3.91
C PRO A 285 -3.54 15.20 3.31
N GLU A 286 -2.84 16.33 3.36
CA GLU A 286 -3.25 17.63 2.81
C GLU A 286 -3.51 17.61 1.30
N LEU A 287 -3.05 16.56 0.60
CA LEU A 287 -3.38 16.35 -0.81
C LEU A 287 -4.90 16.25 -1.05
N CYS A 288 -5.69 15.83 -0.04
CA CYS A 288 -7.15 15.79 -0.15
C CYS A 288 -7.78 17.19 -0.32
N PHE A 289 -7.07 18.26 0.04
CA PHE A 289 -7.55 19.63 -0.10
C PHE A 289 -7.36 20.22 -1.50
N PHE A 290 -6.62 19.52 -2.37
CA PHE A 290 -6.52 19.90 -3.77
C PHE A 290 -7.68 19.29 -4.57
N HIS A 291 -8.43 20.16 -5.23
CA HIS A 291 -9.60 19.84 -6.02
C HIS A 291 -9.31 20.14 -7.49
N PRO A 292 -8.77 19.16 -8.25
CA PRO A 292 -8.55 19.28 -9.67
C PRO A 292 -9.86 19.12 -10.44
N VAL A 293 -10.10 20.04 -11.38
CA VAL A 293 -11.24 20.02 -12.30
C VAL A 293 -10.71 20.11 -13.72
N ILE A 294 -11.12 19.14 -14.56
CA ILE A 294 -10.84 19.16 -15.99
C ILE A 294 -12.05 19.73 -16.71
N ASP A 295 -11.82 20.81 -17.43
CA ASP A 295 -12.78 21.38 -18.37
C ASP A 295 -12.37 20.96 -19.79
N ARG A 296 -13.19 20.10 -20.41
CA ARG A 296 -12.93 19.63 -21.78
C ARG A 296 -13.36 20.65 -22.85
N GLY A 297 -14.26 21.58 -22.54
CA GLY A 297 -14.71 22.61 -23.46
C GLY A 297 -13.67 23.73 -23.58
N HIS A 298 -13.11 24.14 -22.44
CA HIS A 298 -12.03 25.13 -22.36
C HIS A 298 -10.63 24.52 -22.42
N GLU A 299 -10.54 23.20 -22.37
CA GLU A 299 -9.29 22.44 -22.42
C GLU A 299 -8.30 22.83 -21.32
N THR A 300 -8.80 22.95 -20.09
CA THR A 300 -7.99 23.35 -18.94
C THR A 300 -8.07 22.35 -17.79
N LEU A 301 -6.99 22.28 -17.02
CA LEU A 301 -6.96 21.72 -15.69
C LEU A 301 -6.88 22.88 -14.70
N THR A 302 -7.90 23.02 -13.87
CA THR A 302 -7.89 23.97 -12.74
C THR A 302 -7.70 23.19 -11.45
N ILE A 303 -6.69 23.54 -10.66
CA ILE A 303 -6.44 22.96 -9.33
C ILE A 303 -6.76 24.02 -8.30
N SER A 304 -7.74 23.77 -7.44
CA SER A 304 -8.09 24.65 -6.30
C SER A 304 -7.62 24.03 -4.99
N TYR A 305 -7.26 24.86 -4.01
CA TYR A 305 -6.79 24.42 -2.69
C TYR A 305 -7.71 24.97 -1.58
N HIS A 306 -8.30 24.06 -0.80
CA HIS A 306 -9.27 24.39 0.25
C HIS A 306 -8.90 23.71 1.57
N ASN A 307 -8.17 24.41 2.44
CA ASN A 307 -7.82 23.90 3.75
C ASN A 307 -8.89 24.27 4.80
N PRO A 308 -9.56 23.29 5.45
CA PRO A 308 -10.57 23.56 6.48
C PRO A 308 -10.01 24.26 7.73
N GLY A 309 -8.69 24.19 7.97
CA GLY A 309 -8.02 24.86 9.08
C GLY A 309 -7.78 26.36 8.88
N SER A 310 -8.00 26.91 7.68
CA SER A 310 -7.86 28.34 7.41
C SER A 310 -9.19 29.09 7.52
N SER A 311 -9.89 28.94 8.65
CA SER A 311 -11.01 29.83 8.96
C SER A 311 -10.47 31.20 9.39
N GLU A 312 -10.90 32.22 8.67
CA GLU A 312 -10.70 33.65 8.94
C GLU A 312 -11.15 33.99 10.37
N SER A 313 -10.20 34.28 11.27
CA SER A 313 -10.49 35.08 12.45
C SER A 313 -10.28 36.56 12.11
N LEU A 314 -11.39 37.24 11.80
CA LEU A 314 -11.52 38.68 11.94
C LEU A 314 -11.32 39.05 13.42
N GLN A 315 -10.07 39.26 13.85
CA GLN A 315 -9.76 40.10 15.00
C GLN A 315 -8.60 41.02 14.66
N SER A 316 -9.00 42.26 14.38
CA SER A 316 -8.14 43.42 14.22
C SER A 316 -7.37 43.69 15.51
N THR A 317 -6.07 43.43 15.52
CA THR A 317 -5.11 44.19 16.33
C THR A 317 -3.94 44.55 15.45
N ALA A 318 -3.90 45.83 15.09
CA ALA A 318 -2.86 46.44 14.29
C ALA A 318 -1.55 46.51 15.08
N THR A 319 -0.49 45.94 14.52
CA THR A 319 0.87 46.46 14.72
C THR A 319 1.61 46.38 13.39
N GLN A 320 1.95 47.55 12.88
CA GLN A 320 2.44 47.82 11.54
C GLN A 320 3.83 47.22 11.32
N PHE A 321 3.96 46.42 10.27
CA PHE A 321 5.19 46.26 9.47
C PHE A 321 4.81 46.24 7.98
N PRO A 322 5.64 46.77 7.07
CA PRO A 322 5.22 47.02 5.70
C PRO A 322 5.03 45.71 4.93
N SER A 323 3.81 45.51 4.43
CA SER A 323 3.34 44.30 3.75
C SER A 323 3.47 44.43 2.23
N GLU A 324 4.36 43.64 1.62
CA GLU A 324 4.23 43.26 0.22
C GLU A 324 3.33 42.01 0.12
N THR A 325 2.08 42.26 -0.29
CA THR A 325 1.21 41.38 -1.10
C THR A 325 1.20 39.87 -0.79
N ARG A 326 0.67 39.46 0.37
CA ARG A 326 0.12 38.10 0.57
C ARG A 326 -1.36 38.04 0.18
N SER A 327 -1.63 37.84 -1.10
CA SER A 327 -2.91 37.29 -1.57
C SER A 327 -2.61 36.22 -2.64
N GLY A 328 -2.08 35.09 -2.20
CA GLY A 328 -1.84 33.94 -3.08
C GLY A 328 -3.17 33.39 -3.59
N SER A 329 -3.32 33.28 -4.91
CA SER A 329 -4.52 32.72 -5.56
C SER A 329 -4.87 31.35 -4.97
N LYS A 330 -6.14 31.13 -4.62
CA LYS A 330 -6.66 29.84 -4.09
C LYS A 330 -6.73 28.75 -5.16
N SER A 331 -6.49 29.10 -6.43
CA SER A 331 -6.51 28.16 -7.55
C SER A 331 -5.46 28.50 -8.61
N PHE A 332 -5.07 27.49 -9.37
CA PHE A 332 -4.17 27.61 -10.52
C PHE A 332 -4.78 26.89 -11.72
N THR A 333 -4.82 27.55 -12.88
CA THR A 333 -5.37 26.99 -14.12
C THR A 333 -4.27 26.83 -15.15
N LEU A 334 -4.18 25.65 -15.74
CA LEU A 334 -3.23 25.35 -16.82
C LEU A 334 -3.94 24.72 -18.03
N PRO A 335 -3.53 25.03 -19.26
CA PRO A 335 -4.07 24.41 -20.47
C PRO A 335 -3.68 22.92 -20.59
N LEU A 336 -4.61 22.07 -21.02
CA LEU A 336 -4.43 20.64 -21.29
C LEU A 336 -3.77 20.38 -22.65
N ARG A 337 -3.99 21.29 -23.62
CA ARG A 337 -3.47 21.24 -25.00
C ARG A 337 -2.19 22.02 -25.23
N ALA A 338 -1.71 22.81 -24.28
CA ALA A 338 -0.52 23.63 -24.55
C ALA A 338 0.71 22.76 -24.71
N ASP A 339 1.23 22.77 -25.93
CA ASP A 339 2.65 22.77 -26.20
C ASP A 339 3.36 23.57 -25.09
N ILE A 340 4.40 22.95 -24.52
CA ILE A 340 5.26 23.48 -23.46
C ILE A 340 6.18 24.58 -24.04
N SER A 341 5.62 25.47 -24.86
CA SER A 341 6.32 26.46 -25.69
C SER A 341 6.08 27.89 -25.20
N THR A 342 5.90 28.12 -23.91
CA THR A 342 6.01 29.48 -23.36
C THR A 342 6.90 29.49 -22.13
N SER A 343 8.09 30.08 -22.35
CA SER A 343 9.29 30.15 -21.52
C SER A 343 10.08 28.83 -21.46
N LYS A 344 11.25 28.83 -22.08
CA LYS A 344 12.28 27.80 -21.95
C LYS A 344 12.45 27.44 -20.46
N HIS A 345 11.88 26.32 -20.02
CA HIS A 345 12.33 25.67 -18.81
C HIS A 345 13.61 24.91 -19.16
N GLN A 346 14.64 25.04 -18.32
CA GLN A 346 15.99 24.53 -18.58
C GLN A 346 16.09 22.98 -18.72
N ASP A 347 14.97 22.24 -18.64
CA ASP A 347 14.91 20.78 -18.53
C ASP A 347 14.06 20.10 -19.64
N GLU A 348 13.76 20.77 -20.77
CA GLU A 348 12.98 20.20 -21.90
C GLU A 348 13.57 18.90 -22.46
N ASP A 349 14.89 18.72 -22.39
CA ASP A 349 15.60 17.52 -22.88
C ASP A 349 15.83 16.44 -21.81
N ASN A 350 15.29 16.57 -20.59
CA ASN A 350 15.58 15.64 -19.50
C ASN A 350 14.31 15.18 -18.75
N PRO A 351 13.63 14.09 -19.18
CA PRO A 351 12.48 13.55 -18.47
C PRO A 351 12.88 13.16 -17.04
N ARG A 352 12.14 13.64 -16.04
CA ARG A 352 12.40 13.27 -14.64
C ARG A 352 11.89 11.84 -14.40
N SER A 353 12.83 10.93 -14.16
CA SER A 353 12.52 9.59 -13.65
C SER A 353 12.07 9.71 -12.19
N MET A 354 10.88 9.20 -11.88
CA MET A 354 10.28 9.24 -10.55
C MET A 354 9.89 7.83 -10.13
N ARG A 355 9.78 7.58 -8.81
CA ARG A 355 9.15 6.36 -8.30
C ARG A 355 7.65 6.58 -8.03
N VAL A 356 6.79 5.80 -8.68
CA VAL A 356 5.36 5.69 -8.35
C VAL A 356 5.11 4.28 -7.82
N CYS A 357 4.83 4.16 -6.51
CA CYS A 357 4.80 2.88 -5.82
C CYS A 357 6.14 2.13 -5.91
N MET A 358 6.19 0.94 -6.51
CA MET A 358 7.42 0.15 -6.70
C MET A 358 8.06 0.32 -8.08
N ASP A 359 7.43 1.09 -8.99
CA ASP A 359 7.86 1.22 -10.37
C ASP A 359 8.49 2.60 -10.65
N ASN A 360 9.51 2.63 -11.50
CA ASN A 360 10.01 3.88 -12.07
C ASN A 360 9.07 4.35 -13.20
N CYS A 361 8.60 5.59 -13.12
CA CYS A 361 7.74 6.24 -14.09
C CYS A 361 8.37 7.55 -14.55
N ASN A 362 8.24 7.84 -15.84
CA ASN A 362 8.71 9.10 -16.42
C ASN A 362 7.53 10.06 -16.54
N GLY A 363 7.66 11.25 -15.97
CA GLY A 363 6.71 12.35 -16.12
C GLY A 363 7.40 13.57 -16.74
N ARG A 364 6.64 14.37 -17.48
CA ARG A 364 7.07 15.71 -17.93
C ARG A 364 6.64 16.74 -16.90
N ASP A 365 7.53 17.64 -16.54
CA ASP A 365 7.20 18.79 -15.69
C ASP A 365 6.20 19.68 -16.43
N VAL A 366 5.14 20.08 -15.73
CA VAL A 366 4.06 20.90 -16.30
C VAL A 366 4.41 22.40 -16.24
N GLY A 367 5.38 22.79 -15.42
CA GLY A 367 5.91 24.15 -15.39
C GLY A 367 6.27 24.65 -13.99
N ALA A 368 7.17 25.63 -13.95
CA ALA A 368 7.69 26.17 -12.69
C ALA A 368 6.62 26.93 -11.87
N ASP A 369 5.64 27.56 -12.53
CA ASP A 369 4.64 28.39 -11.85
C ASP A 369 3.63 27.57 -11.06
N VAL A 370 3.09 26.50 -11.65
CA VAL A 370 2.23 25.55 -10.93
C VAL A 370 3.00 24.85 -9.81
N SER A 371 4.27 24.53 -10.04
CA SER A 371 5.14 23.90 -9.04
C SER A 371 5.40 24.85 -7.85
N ARG A 372 5.64 26.13 -8.09
CA ARG A 372 5.79 27.15 -7.04
C ARG A 372 4.49 27.36 -6.27
N TRP A 373 3.35 27.39 -6.96
CA TRP A 373 2.04 27.50 -6.34
C TRP A 373 1.71 26.30 -5.44
N LEU A 374 1.88 25.07 -5.94
CA LEU A 374 1.71 23.84 -5.15
C LEU A 374 2.65 23.81 -3.93
N SER A 375 3.91 24.21 -4.14
CA SER A 375 4.91 24.24 -3.06
C SER A 375 4.52 25.22 -1.95
N SER A 376 3.93 26.36 -2.32
CA SER A 376 3.43 27.35 -1.35
C SER A 376 2.23 26.83 -0.55
N CYS A 377 1.35 26.04 -1.17
CA CYS A 377 0.20 25.45 -0.51
C CYS A 377 0.59 24.31 0.45
N LEU A 378 1.59 23.50 0.09
CA LEU A 378 2.04 22.35 0.89
C LEU A 378 3.18 22.67 1.88
N GLY A 379 3.79 23.86 1.80
CA GLY A 379 4.94 24.22 2.63
C GLY A 379 6.20 23.37 2.35
N ARG A 380 6.28 22.75 1.17
CA ARG A 380 7.41 21.88 0.75
C ARG A 380 7.67 22.02 -0.75
N GLN A 381 8.90 21.78 -1.17
CA GLN A 381 9.25 21.84 -2.60
C GLN A 381 8.67 20.65 -3.36
N CYS A 382 7.79 20.93 -4.31
CA CYS A 382 7.14 19.93 -5.14
C CYS A 382 6.93 20.42 -6.58
N ALA A 383 6.74 19.47 -7.49
CA ALA A 383 6.40 19.76 -8.89
C ALA A 383 5.17 18.96 -9.35
N LEU A 384 4.44 19.52 -10.32
CA LEU A 384 3.36 18.81 -10.99
C LEU A 384 3.93 18.14 -12.24
N LEU A 385 3.82 16.81 -12.31
CA LEU A 385 4.22 16.05 -13.48
C LEU A 385 3.01 15.50 -14.22
N ARG A 386 3.09 15.44 -15.54
CA ARG A 386 2.14 14.75 -16.42
C ARG A 386 2.77 13.49 -17.00
N VAL A 387 1.98 12.42 -17.12
CA VAL A 387 2.41 11.16 -17.73
C VAL A 387 2.90 11.39 -19.16
N SER A 388 4.06 10.83 -19.50
CA SER A 388 4.61 10.93 -20.86
C SER A 388 3.77 10.12 -21.87
N SER A 389 3.71 10.57 -23.12
CA SER A 389 3.06 9.85 -24.23
C SER A 389 3.68 8.46 -24.46
N ASN A 390 4.97 8.30 -24.15
CA ASN A 390 5.73 7.05 -24.34
C ASN A 390 5.75 6.18 -23.07
N HIS A 391 4.90 6.49 -22.07
CA HIS A 391 4.85 5.74 -20.83
C HIS A 391 4.10 4.41 -21.02
N LEU A 392 4.81 3.31 -20.79
CA LEU A 392 4.31 1.95 -20.92
C LEU A 392 4.28 1.28 -19.55
N ARG A 393 3.22 1.52 -18.76
CA ARG A 393 2.94 0.71 -17.55
C ARG A 393 1.74 -0.17 -17.79
N ALA A 394 1.97 -1.48 -17.75
CA ALA A 394 0.92 -2.47 -17.78
C ALA A 394 0.13 -2.48 -16.47
N SER A 395 -1.18 -2.71 -16.55
CA SER A 395 -1.96 -3.08 -15.37
C SER A 395 -1.36 -4.32 -14.72
N GLN A 396 -1.12 -4.26 -13.40
CA GLN A 396 -0.33 -5.27 -12.67
C GLN A 396 -1.13 -6.53 -12.27
N VAL A 397 -2.43 -6.60 -12.61
CA VAL A 397 -3.32 -7.66 -12.09
C VAL A 397 -3.27 -8.94 -12.95
N THR A 398 -2.75 -8.89 -14.18
CA THR A 398 -2.71 -10.02 -15.13
C THR A 398 -1.64 -11.08 -14.85
N ARG A 399 -0.78 -10.91 -13.82
CA ARG A 399 0.40 -11.78 -13.61
C ARG A 399 0.17 -13.08 -12.80
N GLN A 400 -1.05 -13.42 -12.40
CA GLN A 400 -1.29 -14.61 -11.57
C GLN A 400 -1.68 -15.91 -12.31
N LYS A 401 -1.52 -16.01 -13.64
CA LYS A 401 -1.93 -17.23 -14.38
C LYS A 401 -0.91 -17.94 -15.27
N GLU A 402 0.38 -17.60 -15.23
CA GLU A 402 1.41 -18.40 -15.91
C GLU A 402 2.51 -18.83 -14.94
N SER A 403 2.29 -19.97 -14.31
CA SER A 403 3.33 -20.77 -13.68
C SER A 403 4.16 -21.49 -14.74
N SER A 404 5.48 -21.26 -14.70
CA SER A 404 6.55 -22.19 -15.12
C SER A 404 6.49 -22.77 -16.54
N ALA A 405 7.17 -22.11 -17.47
CA ALA A 405 7.89 -22.79 -18.55
C ALA A 405 9.30 -22.18 -18.71
N SER A 406 10.29 -23.05 -18.78
CA SER A 406 11.73 -22.82 -18.70
C SER A 406 12.30 -21.85 -19.73
N MET A 407 13.20 -20.94 -19.31
CA MET A 407 14.20 -20.36 -20.22
C MET A 407 15.29 -21.39 -20.51
N GLN A 408 15.48 -21.73 -21.79
CA GLN A 408 16.73 -22.30 -22.29
C GLN A 408 17.48 -21.26 -23.15
N PRO A 409 18.82 -21.38 -23.30
CA PRO A 409 19.65 -20.36 -23.92
C PRO A 409 19.77 -20.50 -25.45
N ILE A 410 19.62 -19.35 -26.12
CA ILE A 410 20.17 -18.87 -27.40
C ILE A 410 20.85 -19.90 -28.33
N GLY A 411 20.26 -20.13 -29.51
CA GLY A 411 20.92 -20.79 -30.65
C GLY A 411 20.14 -20.80 -31.98
N LYS A 412 20.44 -19.82 -32.86
CA LYS A 412 20.27 -19.73 -34.34
C LYS A 412 18.87 -19.77 -35.02
N PRO A 413 18.70 -19.10 -36.19
CA PRO A 413 17.39 -18.83 -36.79
C PRO A 413 16.97 -19.89 -37.82
N GLY A 414 15.67 -20.21 -37.82
CA GLY A 414 14.95 -21.00 -38.83
C GLY A 414 13.50 -20.49 -38.96
N PRO A 415 12.80 -20.77 -40.07
CA PRO A 415 11.83 -19.85 -40.66
C PRO A 415 10.43 -19.88 -40.03
N GLU A 416 9.73 -18.78 -40.29
CA GLU A 416 8.34 -18.43 -39.97
C GLU A 416 7.34 -19.59 -40.11
N VAL A 417 6.40 -19.72 -39.16
CA VAL A 417 4.99 -19.28 -39.25
C VAL A 417 4.24 -19.84 -38.04
N SER A 418 3.66 -18.97 -37.20
CA SER A 418 2.25 -19.06 -36.75
C SER A 418 1.93 -18.04 -35.65
N ASN A 419 1.19 -17.00 -36.05
CA ASN A 419 0.20 -16.22 -35.29
C ASN A 419 0.21 -16.31 -33.76
N GLY A 420 1.06 -15.51 -33.11
CA GLY A 420 0.81 -15.03 -31.76
C GLY A 420 0.01 -13.74 -31.83
N SER A 421 -1.25 -13.76 -31.41
CA SER A 421 -2.01 -12.53 -31.16
C SER A 421 -1.28 -11.75 -30.06
N GLU A 422 -0.68 -10.60 -30.40
CA GLU A 422 -0.14 -9.67 -29.42
C GLU A 422 -1.24 -9.29 -28.42
N VAL A 423 -1.21 -9.86 -27.23
CA VAL A 423 -2.04 -9.41 -26.11
C VAL A 423 -1.53 -8.02 -25.74
N ARG A 424 -2.15 -6.97 -26.30
CA ARG A 424 -1.87 -5.58 -25.93
C ARG A 424 -2.23 -5.41 -24.46
N THR A 425 -1.21 -5.38 -23.60
CA THR A 425 -1.36 -5.15 -22.17
C THR A 425 -1.92 -3.74 -21.94
N ALA A 426 -3.05 -3.64 -21.23
CA ALA A 426 -3.69 -2.35 -20.98
C ALA A 426 -2.74 -1.40 -20.22
N SER A 427 -2.58 -0.19 -20.77
CA SER A 427 -1.71 0.84 -20.19
C SER A 427 -2.43 1.60 -19.07
N ILE A 428 -1.70 2.03 -18.05
CA ILE A 428 -2.18 2.88 -16.96
C ILE A 428 -1.30 4.14 -16.82
N GLY A 429 -1.90 5.24 -16.36
CA GLY A 429 -1.17 6.46 -15.99
C GLY A 429 -0.46 6.31 -14.63
N PHE A 430 -0.57 7.32 -13.77
CA PHE A 430 -0.07 7.26 -12.39
C PHE A 430 -1.02 6.50 -11.44
N ALA A 431 -1.96 5.73 -11.98
CA ALA A 431 -2.77 4.76 -11.23
C ALA A 431 -1.88 3.70 -10.56
N ASN A 432 -2.39 3.10 -9.48
CA ASN A 432 -1.62 2.14 -8.69
C ASN A 432 -1.52 0.79 -9.43
N GLN A 433 -2.66 0.20 -9.83
CA GLN A 433 -2.73 -1.19 -10.27
C GLN A 433 -3.56 -1.42 -11.55
N ALA A 434 -4.70 -0.73 -11.72
CA ALA A 434 -5.62 -0.94 -12.84
C ALA A 434 -6.22 0.38 -13.37
N GLN A 435 -6.88 0.29 -14.54
CA GLN A 435 -7.49 1.42 -15.24
C GLN A 435 -8.72 1.97 -14.50
N TYR A 436 -9.51 1.08 -13.91
CA TYR A 436 -10.70 1.46 -13.15
C TYR A 436 -10.81 0.64 -11.87
N LEU A 437 -11.46 1.25 -10.88
CA LEU A 437 -11.93 0.58 -9.68
C LEU A 437 -13.45 0.69 -9.61
N LEU A 438 -14.12 -0.46 -9.52
CA LEU A 438 -15.57 -0.61 -9.39
C LEU A 438 -15.96 -1.01 -7.96
N LEU A 439 -17.04 -0.44 -7.45
CA LEU A 439 -17.70 -0.85 -6.21
C LEU A 439 -19.22 -0.84 -6.37
N SER A 440 -19.95 -1.70 -5.65
CA SER A 440 -21.40 -1.55 -5.51
C SER A 440 -21.77 -0.69 -4.30
N ARG A 441 -22.85 0.10 -4.44
CA ARG A 441 -23.42 0.86 -3.33
C ARG A 441 -23.93 -0.09 -2.23
N GLN A 442 -24.37 -1.29 -2.59
CA GLN A 442 -24.75 -2.36 -1.66
C GLN A 442 -23.58 -2.76 -0.75
N SER A 443 -22.38 -2.98 -1.31
CA SER A 443 -21.17 -3.26 -0.53
C SER A 443 -20.79 -2.11 0.40
N ILE A 444 -20.88 -0.87 -0.08
CA ILE A 444 -20.59 0.34 0.72
C ILE A 444 -21.61 0.51 1.85
N ALA A 445 -22.89 0.29 1.57
CA ALA A 445 -23.97 0.36 2.56
C ALA A 445 -23.82 -0.72 3.63
N HIS A 446 -23.51 -1.96 3.23
CA HIS A 446 -23.20 -3.05 4.15
C HIS A 446 -22.03 -2.68 5.07
N PHE A 447 -20.91 -2.22 4.49
CA PHE A 447 -19.76 -1.83 5.30
C PHE A 447 -20.09 -0.69 6.27
N ASN A 448 -20.82 0.34 5.84
CA ASN A 448 -21.29 1.39 6.71
C ASN A 448 -22.24 0.90 7.82
N SER A 449 -23.06 -0.12 7.56
CA SER A 449 -23.89 -0.76 8.58
C SER A 449 -23.02 -1.46 9.65
N VAL A 450 -21.97 -2.16 9.23
CA VAL A 450 -21.02 -2.81 10.15
C VAL A 450 -20.19 -1.76 10.91
N LEU A 451 -19.80 -0.64 10.29
CA LEU A 451 -19.14 0.45 11.00
C LEU A 451 -20.02 1.01 12.11
N ARG A 452 -21.29 1.26 11.82
CA ARG A 452 -22.26 1.79 12.80
C ARG A 452 -22.60 0.82 13.92
N SER A 453 -22.51 -0.50 13.69
CA SER A 453 -22.69 -1.49 14.77
C SER A 453 -21.52 -1.50 15.75
N VAL A 454 -20.32 -1.11 15.31
CA VAL A 454 -19.14 -0.95 16.17
C VAL A 454 -19.11 0.43 16.83
N ASP A 455 -19.47 1.48 16.09
CA ASP A 455 -19.48 2.87 16.55
C ASP A 455 -20.57 3.65 15.80
N SER A 456 -21.67 3.97 16.50
CA SER A 456 -22.85 4.61 15.89
C SER A 456 -22.59 5.94 15.20
N ALA A 457 -21.53 6.66 15.58
CA ALA A 457 -21.14 7.93 14.97
C ALA A 457 -20.24 7.75 13.73
N MET A 458 -19.78 6.53 13.45
CA MET A 458 -18.85 6.25 12.36
C MET A 458 -19.59 6.04 11.04
N ALA A 459 -19.16 6.77 10.02
CA ALA A 459 -19.55 6.54 8.65
C ALA A 459 -18.38 6.83 7.73
N ILE A 460 -18.34 6.13 6.60
CA ILE A 460 -17.36 6.36 5.53
C ILE A 460 -18.11 6.78 4.26
N THR A 461 -17.61 7.82 3.61
CA THR A 461 -18.13 8.26 2.32
C THR A 461 -17.59 7.39 1.19
N GLU A 462 -18.32 7.33 0.08
CA GLU A 462 -17.89 6.61 -1.12
C GLU A 462 -16.50 7.07 -1.63
N ASP A 463 -16.18 8.35 -1.44
CA ASP A 463 -14.94 8.96 -1.93
C ASP A 463 -13.69 8.34 -1.29
N ALA A 464 -13.80 7.87 -0.04
CA ALA A 464 -12.71 7.20 0.68
C ALA A 464 -12.18 5.96 -0.06
N PHE A 465 -13.02 5.31 -0.88
CA PHE A 465 -12.61 4.16 -1.68
C PHE A 465 -11.85 4.54 -2.94
N ARG A 466 -11.99 5.79 -3.40
CA ARG A 466 -11.42 6.31 -4.65
C ARG A 466 -11.80 5.46 -5.87
N ALA A 467 -13.04 4.96 -5.87
CA ALA A 467 -13.65 4.24 -6.97
C ALA A 467 -13.83 5.15 -8.18
N ASN A 468 -13.58 4.65 -9.38
CA ASN A 468 -13.94 5.38 -10.59
C ASN A 468 -15.43 5.16 -10.92
N ILE A 469 -15.91 3.93 -10.71
CA ILE A 469 -17.25 3.48 -11.09
C ILE A 469 -17.95 2.97 -9.83
N ILE A 470 -19.12 3.51 -9.51
CA ILE A 470 -20.00 2.94 -8.49
C ILE A 470 -21.31 2.54 -9.14
N VAL A 471 -21.72 1.30 -8.88
CA VAL A 471 -22.97 0.73 -9.39
C VAL A 471 -23.99 0.60 -8.27
N ASP A 472 -25.27 0.66 -8.63
CA ASP A 472 -26.40 0.45 -7.73
C ASP A 472 -27.37 -0.55 -8.38
N GLY A 473 -28.32 -1.07 -7.61
CA GLY A 473 -29.28 -2.07 -8.10
C GLY A 473 -28.77 -3.52 -8.05
N CYS A 474 -27.60 -3.79 -7.44
CA CYS A 474 -27.19 -5.17 -7.13
C CYS A 474 -28.19 -5.82 -6.16
N ALA A 475 -28.42 -7.12 -6.32
CA ALA A 475 -29.32 -7.88 -5.46
C ALA A 475 -28.74 -8.04 -4.05
N ASP A 476 -27.44 -8.28 -3.95
CA ASP A 476 -26.73 -8.53 -2.69
C ASP A 476 -25.50 -7.62 -2.52
N SER A 477 -25.06 -7.42 -1.28
CA SER A 477 -23.75 -6.83 -1.01
C SER A 477 -22.63 -7.75 -1.50
N PHE A 478 -21.58 -7.19 -2.07
CA PHE A 478 -20.42 -7.91 -2.63
C PHE A 478 -20.72 -8.74 -3.88
N GLU A 479 -21.86 -8.54 -4.53
CA GLU A 479 -22.19 -9.21 -5.79
C GLU A 479 -21.12 -8.99 -6.85
N GLU A 480 -20.49 -7.81 -6.86
CA GLU A 480 -19.42 -7.47 -7.79
C GLU A 480 -18.22 -8.42 -7.72
N ASP A 481 -18.01 -9.13 -6.60
CA ASP A 481 -16.91 -10.08 -6.45
C ASP A 481 -17.01 -11.30 -7.37
N GLN A 482 -18.21 -11.61 -7.85
CA GLN A 482 -18.47 -12.76 -8.72
C GLN A 482 -18.46 -12.38 -10.21
N TRP A 483 -18.34 -11.09 -10.52
CA TRP A 483 -18.37 -10.62 -11.89
C TRP A 483 -17.05 -10.95 -12.59
N GLN A 484 -17.12 -11.51 -13.79
CA GLN A 484 -15.94 -11.78 -14.61
C GLN A 484 -15.79 -10.77 -15.73
N ARG A 485 -16.90 -10.40 -16.35
CA ARG A 485 -16.98 -9.39 -17.39
C ARG A 485 -18.23 -8.58 -17.21
N LEU A 486 -18.16 -7.33 -17.62
CA LEU A 486 -19.34 -6.49 -17.66
C LEU A 486 -19.30 -5.53 -18.84
N ARG A 487 -20.49 -5.09 -19.24
CA ARG A 487 -20.70 -4.08 -20.26
C ARG A 487 -21.50 -2.93 -19.67
N ILE A 488 -21.00 -1.72 -19.82
CA ILE A 488 -21.71 -0.50 -19.44
C ILE A 488 -21.92 0.29 -20.73
N SER A 489 -23.17 0.36 -21.18
CA SER A 489 -23.50 0.94 -22.49
C SER A 489 -22.69 0.29 -23.63
N GLY A 490 -21.81 1.04 -24.31
CA GLY A 490 -20.93 0.52 -25.37
C GLY A 490 -19.56 0.02 -24.91
N ALA A 491 -19.19 0.19 -23.63
CA ALA A 491 -17.88 -0.17 -23.12
C ALA A 491 -17.89 -1.58 -22.51
N ALA A 492 -17.01 -2.46 -22.99
CA ALA A 492 -16.80 -3.79 -22.44
C ALA A 492 -15.57 -3.82 -21.53
N PHE A 493 -15.70 -4.45 -20.36
CA PHE A 493 -14.65 -4.56 -19.36
C PHE A 493 -14.44 -6.01 -18.92
N ASP A 494 -13.18 -6.37 -18.69
CA ASP A 494 -12.80 -7.58 -17.97
C ASP A 494 -12.53 -7.23 -16.51
N VAL A 495 -13.10 -8.00 -15.58
CA VAL A 495 -12.79 -7.92 -14.16
C VAL A 495 -11.41 -8.55 -13.94
N SER A 496 -10.45 -7.71 -13.61
CA SER A 496 -9.05 -8.10 -13.51
C SER A 496 -8.73 -8.72 -12.15
N GLY A 497 -9.51 -8.40 -11.10
CA GLY A 497 -9.39 -9.01 -9.77
C GLY A 497 -9.70 -8.03 -8.62
N PRO A 498 -9.67 -8.52 -7.37
CA PRO A 498 -10.11 -7.74 -6.21
C PRO A 498 -9.12 -6.64 -5.82
N CYS A 499 -9.64 -5.51 -5.35
CA CYS A 499 -8.85 -4.37 -4.88
C CYS A 499 -8.44 -4.54 -3.42
N SER A 500 -7.13 -4.66 -3.16
CA SER A 500 -6.58 -4.65 -1.81
C SER A 500 -6.61 -3.24 -1.24
N ARG A 501 -7.25 -3.07 -0.07
CA ARG A 501 -7.41 -1.78 0.61
C ARG A 501 -6.25 -1.53 1.57
N CYS A 502 -5.78 -0.29 1.57
CA CYS A 502 -4.73 0.18 2.48
C CYS A 502 -5.26 1.28 3.41
N SER A 503 -4.38 1.79 4.28
CA SER A 503 -4.70 2.82 5.28
C SER A 503 -5.37 4.08 4.73
N VAL A 504 -5.32 4.38 3.42
CA VAL A 504 -6.00 5.55 2.85
C VAL A 504 -7.52 5.54 3.12
N ILE A 505 -8.16 4.38 3.30
CA ILE A 505 -9.59 4.37 3.64
C ILE A 505 -9.91 4.89 5.05
N ASN A 506 -8.89 5.04 5.89
CA ASN A 506 -9.01 5.64 7.21
C ASN A 506 -9.01 7.18 7.15
N LEU A 507 -8.60 7.77 6.03
CA LEU A 507 -8.53 9.22 5.86
C LEU A 507 -9.93 9.79 5.57
N ASP A 508 -10.39 10.69 6.43
CA ASP A 508 -11.49 11.58 6.10
C ASP A 508 -11.00 12.66 5.12
N GLN A 509 -11.43 12.58 3.87
CA GLN A 509 -11.00 13.48 2.80
C GLN A 509 -11.48 14.93 2.97
N ARG A 510 -12.46 15.18 3.86
CA ARG A 510 -12.91 16.54 4.16
C ARG A 510 -12.02 17.22 5.19
N THR A 511 -11.51 16.45 6.15
CA THR A 511 -10.74 16.99 7.29
C THR A 511 -9.24 16.74 7.19
N GLY A 512 -8.80 15.83 6.31
CA GLY A 512 -7.41 15.40 6.24
C GLY A 512 -6.97 14.52 7.41
N GLN A 513 -7.89 14.09 8.28
CA GLN A 513 -7.57 13.32 9.48
C GLN A 513 -7.75 11.82 9.29
N PHE A 514 -6.80 11.04 9.83
CA PHE A 514 -6.87 9.58 9.83
C PHE A 514 -7.64 9.05 11.03
N SER A 515 -8.76 8.40 10.78
CA SER A 515 -9.52 7.60 11.75
C SER A 515 -9.06 6.15 11.72
N ARG A 516 -8.65 5.55 12.83
CA ARG A 516 -7.95 4.24 12.78
C ARG A 516 -8.86 3.03 12.56
N ARG A 517 -10.17 3.19 12.65
CA ARG A 517 -11.17 2.10 12.76
C ARG A 517 -11.71 1.55 11.42
N PRO A 518 -11.93 2.32 10.33
CA PRO A 518 -12.58 1.79 9.14
C PRO A 518 -11.89 0.56 8.53
N LEU A 519 -10.59 0.62 8.29
CA LEU A 519 -9.84 -0.52 7.76
C LEU A 519 -9.82 -1.72 8.71
N GLN A 520 -9.82 -1.48 10.03
CA GLN A 520 -9.87 -2.56 11.02
C GLN A 520 -11.21 -3.29 10.96
N VAL A 521 -12.32 -2.55 10.90
CA VAL A 521 -13.67 -3.15 10.77
C VAL A 521 -13.79 -3.90 9.45
N LEU A 522 -13.32 -3.33 8.35
CA LEU A 522 -13.31 -4.02 7.06
C LEU A 522 -12.48 -5.31 7.11
N ALA A 523 -11.32 -5.29 7.77
CA ALA A 523 -10.47 -6.45 7.95
C ALA A 523 -11.13 -7.59 8.74
N SER A 524 -12.12 -7.31 9.59
CA SER A 524 -12.77 -8.34 10.40
C SER A 524 -13.58 -9.35 9.58
N TYR A 525 -14.01 -8.98 8.36
CA TYR A 525 -14.87 -9.84 7.53
C TYR A 525 -14.52 -9.85 6.03
N ARG A 526 -13.64 -8.96 5.55
CA ARG A 526 -13.18 -8.91 4.14
C ARG A 526 -11.70 -9.22 3.96
N ARG A 527 -11.09 -9.80 4.98
CA ARG A 527 -9.68 -10.17 4.95
C ARG A 527 -9.51 -11.58 4.39
N GLU A 528 -8.63 -11.70 3.42
CA GLU A 528 -8.18 -12.98 2.88
C GLU A 528 -6.65 -12.98 2.86
N ARG A 529 -6.04 -13.94 3.57
CA ARG A 529 -4.59 -14.00 3.80
C ARG A 529 -4.06 -12.68 4.42
N SER A 530 -3.14 -12.01 3.74
CA SER A 530 -2.52 -10.75 4.16
C SER A 530 -3.19 -9.49 3.59
N SER A 531 -4.25 -9.62 2.77
CA SER A 531 -4.92 -8.50 2.11
C SER A 531 -6.38 -8.35 2.54
N ILE A 532 -6.87 -7.11 2.50
CA ILE A 532 -8.27 -6.77 2.81
C ILE A 532 -8.91 -6.32 1.51
N PHE A 533 -9.87 -7.10 0.99
CA PHE A 533 -10.40 -6.89 -0.36
C PHE A 533 -11.74 -6.17 -0.36
N PHE A 534 -11.85 -5.09 -1.13
CA PHE A 534 -13.09 -4.35 -1.28
C PHE A 534 -13.12 -3.56 -2.60
N GLY A 535 -14.06 -3.92 -3.46
CA GLY A 535 -14.13 -3.45 -4.85
C GLY A 535 -13.31 -4.29 -5.82
N GLN A 536 -13.58 -4.12 -7.11
CA GLN A 536 -13.01 -4.89 -8.20
C GLN A 536 -12.28 -4.00 -9.20
N PHE A 537 -11.10 -4.42 -9.64
CA PHE A 537 -10.37 -3.75 -10.71
C PHE A 537 -10.92 -4.14 -12.07
N LEU A 538 -11.09 -3.16 -12.95
CA LEU A 538 -11.52 -3.39 -14.33
C LEU A 538 -10.45 -2.95 -15.32
N THR A 539 -10.43 -3.65 -16.45
CA THR A 539 -9.65 -3.30 -17.65
C THR A 539 -10.59 -3.20 -18.84
N ALA A 540 -10.50 -2.10 -19.59
CA ALA A 540 -11.33 -1.92 -20.79
C ALA A 540 -10.81 -2.76 -21.96
N ARG A 541 -11.72 -3.43 -22.68
CA ARG A 541 -11.38 -4.19 -23.90
C ARG A 541 -11.34 -3.25 -25.09
N THR A 542 -10.20 -3.19 -25.78
CA THR A 542 -10.12 -2.51 -27.08
C THR A 542 -10.50 -3.50 -28.19
N SER A 543 -11.52 -3.19 -28.98
CA SER A 543 -11.91 -4.00 -30.15
C SER A 543 -10.79 -4.02 -31.19
N SER A 544 -10.35 -5.22 -31.57
CA SER A 544 -9.28 -5.51 -32.55
C SER A 544 -9.72 -5.31 -34.01
N SER A 545 -10.55 -4.31 -34.28
CA SER A 545 -10.98 -3.95 -35.63
C SER A 545 -10.27 -2.66 -36.04
N SER A 546 -9.22 -2.82 -36.85
CA SER A 546 -8.67 -1.73 -37.65
C SER A 546 -9.81 -1.06 -38.42
N ASN A 547 -9.98 0.25 -38.22
CA ASN A 547 -11.08 1.11 -38.68
C ASN A 547 -12.39 1.00 -37.88
N ILE A 548 -12.46 1.68 -36.73
CA ILE A 548 -13.59 2.55 -36.29
C ILE A 548 -13.10 3.30 -35.03
N ASP A 549 -12.98 4.62 -35.16
CA ASP A 549 -13.14 5.66 -34.13
C ASP A 549 -13.16 5.21 -32.64
N SER A 550 -11.99 4.89 -32.06
CA SER A 550 -11.82 4.62 -30.61
C SER A 550 -12.10 5.85 -29.71
N SER A 551 -12.65 6.93 -30.27
CA SER A 551 -12.77 8.26 -29.68
C SER A 551 -14.13 8.54 -29.00
N ASN A 552 -15.11 7.65 -29.13
CA ASN A 552 -16.51 7.99 -28.82
C ASN A 552 -17.25 7.09 -27.82
N VAL A 553 -16.55 6.23 -27.06
CA VAL A 553 -17.22 5.45 -26.00
C VAL A 553 -17.28 6.27 -24.70
N TRP A 554 -18.49 6.51 -24.22
CA TRP A 554 -18.75 7.26 -22.99
C TRP A 554 -19.46 6.39 -21.96
N LEU A 555 -19.09 6.59 -20.70
CA LEU A 555 -19.87 6.09 -19.56
C LEU A 555 -20.77 7.21 -19.08
N ARG A 556 -22.04 6.91 -18.79
CA ARG A 556 -23.01 7.86 -18.25
C ARG A 556 -23.69 7.31 -17.00
N VAL A 557 -23.89 8.17 -16.01
CA VAL A 557 -24.72 7.84 -14.86
C VAL A 557 -26.14 7.50 -15.36
N GLY A 558 -26.65 6.37 -14.91
CA GLY A 558 -27.91 5.76 -15.36
C GLY A 558 -27.73 4.61 -16.35
N ASP A 559 -26.55 4.44 -16.96
CA ASP A 559 -26.29 3.34 -17.88
C ASP A 559 -26.47 1.97 -17.20
N GLN A 560 -27.17 1.05 -17.85
CA GLN A 560 -27.32 -0.32 -17.37
C GLN A 560 -25.98 -1.06 -17.43
N VAL A 561 -25.76 -1.91 -16.43
CA VAL A 561 -24.60 -2.78 -16.30
C VAL A 561 -25.06 -4.20 -16.62
N GLU A 562 -24.60 -4.73 -17.74
CA GLU A 562 -24.80 -6.12 -18.12
C GLU A 562 -23.60 -6.93 -17.64
N VAL A 563 -23.83 -8.05 -16.95
CA VAL A 563 -22.77 -8.89 -16.38
C VAL A 563 -22.78 -10.24 -17.09
N ASP A 564 -21.64 -10.62 -17.68
CA ASP A 564 -21.47 -11.90 -18.34
C ASP A 564 -20.72 -12.88 -17.41
N GLY A 565 -21.40 -13.97 -17.02
CA GLY A 565 -20.81 -15.10 -16.30
C GLY A 565 -20.94 -15.02 -14.77
N THR A 566 -22.04 -15.56 -14.23
CA THR A 566 -22.17 -15.90 -12.81
C THR A 566 -21.77 -17.37 -12.60
N CYS A 567 -20.76 -17.66 -11.77
CA CYS A 567 -20.48 -19.04 -11.37
C CYS A 567 -21.65 -19.58 -10.52
N ILE A 568 -22.33 -20.61 -11.02
CA ILE A 568 -23.13 -21.50 -10.16
C ILE A 568 -22.11 -22.32 -9.35
N PRO A 569 -22.10 -22.30 -8.01
CA PRO A 569 -21.22 -23.16 -7.25
C PRO A 569 -21.62 -24.61 -7.47
N SER A 570 -20.77 -25.39 -8.14
CA SER A 570 -20.88 -26.84 -8.16
C SER A 570 -20.58 -27.35 -6.76
N VAL A 571 -21.60 -27.88 -6.09
CA VAL A 571 -21.48 -28.63 -4.85
C VAL A 571 -20.66 -29.90 -5.15
N PRO A 572 -19.51 -30.14 -4.50
CA PRO A 572 -18.88 -31.44 -4.54
C PRO A 572 -19.72 -32.39 -3.66
N VAL A 573 -20.16 -33.50 -4.28
CA VAL A 573 -20.76 -34.67 -3.60
C VAL A 573 -19.71 -35.37 -2.75
#